data_AF-A0A195FEK8-F1
#
_entry.id   AF-A0A195FEK8-F1
#
_cell.length_a   1.000
_cell.length_b   1.000
_cell.length_c   1.000
_cell.angle_alpha   90.00
_cell.angle_beta   90.00
_cell.angle_gamma   90.00
#
_symmetry.space_group_name_H-M   'P 1'
#
loop_
_entity.id
_entity.type
_entity.pdbx_description
1 polymer ?
#
loop_
_entity_poly.entity_id
_entity_poly.type
_entity_poly.pdbx_seq_one_letter_code
_entity_poly.pdbx_strand_id
1 'polypeptide(L)'
;MSCQRNAGKITVPDDLRDVLLEFTISYLLEQPGDIIDYAVDFFTRLRDARRTQLIHTDGNQTCSSTPDESVDEEPPVGRFASRRKSVFVARTTVDLFVPKRRLAVSLLDMRHVTLPSLLDFVSSDVATANISFFPATKALEMVHPKSDEQRQRLSESVKNILLFRALDEEQMADVLDAMFEKIVQPGEFIIRQGDDGDNFYVIERGKFEVYVKDLVTATENHIHTYDNRGAFGELALLYNMPRAATVKAITSGTLWAMDRQTFRRILLKSAYKKRKMYENLINKVPMLKSLEPYERMNLADALVPKQYSDGEQIIRQGDTADGMYFVEDGLVRITRLGEHGREIEINRVPAGGYLGELALVTHKPRAASAYAVGDIKLAFLDVEAFERLLGPCMELMKRNIDDYEEQLVKIFGSKTNISDIR
;
A
#
# COMPACT_ATOMS: atom_id res chain seq x y z
N MET A 1 -60.51 -20.08 -40.34
CA MET A 1 -59.37 -20.02 -41.29
C MET A 1 -58.10 -19.75 -40.49
N SER A 2 -57.37 -20.79 -40.14
CA SER A 2 -56.10 -20.69 -39.40
C SER A 2 -54.93 -20.61 -40.39
N CYS A 3 -54.15 -19.53 -40.32
CA CYS A 3 -52.93 -19.38 -41.11
C CYS A 3 -51.77 -20.01 -40.32
N GLN A 4 -51.26 -21.16 -40.80
CA GLN A 4 -50.06 -21.82 -40.28
C GLN A 4 -48.82 -20.98 -40.62
N ARG A 5 -48.09 -20.48 -39.61
CA ARG A 5 -46.70 -20.03 -39.78
C ARG A 5 -45.78 -21.17 -39.38
N ASN A 6 -45.07 -21.73 -40.35
CA ASN A 6 -43.97 -22.67 -40.15
C ASN A 6 -42.83 -21.97 -39.39
N ALA A 7 -42.61 -22.31 -38.12
CA ALA A 7 -41.40 -21.95 -37.40
C ALA A 7 -40.33 -23.02 -37.66
N GLY A 8 -39.52 -22.82 -38.70
CA GLY A 8 -38.34 -23.65 -38.95
C GLY A 8 -37.32 -23.46 -37.83
N LYS A 9 -36.84 -24.55 -37.23
CA LYS A 9 -35.69 -24.54 -36.32
C LYS A 9 -34.47 -23.98 -37.07
N ILE A 10 -33.95 -22.83 -36.65
CA ILE A 10 -32.69 -22.29 -37.17
C ILE A 10 -31.55 -23.02 -36.46
N THR A 11 -30.83 -23.86 -37.19
CA THR A 11 -29.57 -24.47 -36.72
C THR A 11 -28.43 -23.50 -37.02
N VAL A 12 -27.82 -22.95 -35.96
CA VAL A 12 -26.62 -22.10 -36.09
C VAL A 12 -25.43 -23.00 -36.43
N PRO A 13 -24.68 -22.73 -37.52
CA PRO A 13 -23.49 -23.50 -37.88
C PRO A 13 -22.43 -23.43 -36.77
N ASP A 14 -21.73 -24.54 -36.52
CA ASP A 14 -20.70 -24.61 -35.47
C ASP A 14 -19.54 -23.64 -35.76
N ASP A 15 -19.15 -23.47 -37.02
CA ASP A 15 -18.13 -22.49 -37.44
C ASP A 15 -18.47 -21.04 -37.05
N LEU A 16 -19.75 -20.67 -37.11
CA LEU A 16 -20.19 -19.33 -36.71
C LEU A 16 -20.11 -19.18 -35.19
N ARG A 17 -20.42 -20.24 -34.45
CA ARG A 17 -20.34 -20.25 -32.99
C ARG A 17 -18.90 -20.06 -32.52
N ASP A 18 -17.95 -20.77 -33.10
CA ASP A 18 -16.55 -20.73 -32.70
C ASP A 18 -15.93 -19.36 -32.97
N VAL A 19 -16.21 -18.76 -34.12
CA VAL A 19 -15.74 -17.41 -34.49
C VAL A 19 -16.28 -16.35 -33.54
N LEU A 20 -17.57 -16.42 -33.19
CA LEU A 20 -18.18 -15.48 -32.25
C LEU A 20 -17.66 -15.67 -30.82
N LEU A 21 -17.37 -16.92 -30.42
CA LEU A 21 -16.77 -17.21 -29.13
C LEU A 21 -15.36 -16.62 -29.02
N GLU A 22 -14.53 -16.78 -30.05
CA GLU A 22 -13.18 -16.23 -30.11
C GLU A 22 -13.18 -14.70 -30.04
N PHE A 23 -14.08 -14.04 -30.80
CA PHE A 23 -14.28 -12.59 -30.70
C PHE A 23 -14.68 -12.16 -29.29
N THR A 24 -15.63 -12.88 -28.68
CA THR A 24 -16.14 -12.56 -27.34
C THR A 24 -15.04 -12.69 -26.28
N ILE A 25 -14.23 -13.75 -26.35
CA ILE A 25 -13.10 -13.96 -25.44
C ILE A 25 -12.07 -12.84 -25.62
N SER A 26 -11.72 -12.49 -26.86
CA SER A 26 -10.77 -11.42 -27.16
C SER A 26 -11.24 -10.06 -26.63
N TYR A 27 -12.52 -9.72 -26.84
CA TYR A 27 -13.12 -8.49 -26.33
C TYR A 27 -13.13 -8.42 -24.80
N LEU A 28 -13.46 -9.53 -24.12
CA LEU A 28 -13.49 -9.58 -22.65
C LEU A 28 -12.09 -9.43 -22.03
N LEU A 29 -11.03 -9.89 -22.71
CA LEU A 29 -9.65 -9.78 -22.26
C LEU A 29 -9.07 -8.38 -22.50
N GLU A 30 -9.35 -7.77 -23.65
CA GLU A 30 -8.74 -6.50 -24.06
C GLU A 30 -9.53 -5.26 -23.63
N GLN A 31 -10.83 -5.40 -23.33
CA GLN A 31 -11.76 -4.34 -22.91
C GLN A 31 -11.62 -3.02 -23.70
N PRO A 32 -11.75 -3.05 -25.04
CA PRO A 32 -11.62 -1.87 -25.87
C PRO A 32 -12.83 -0.93 -25.69
N GLY A 33 -12.60 0.38 -25.88
CA GLY A 33 -13.60 1.42 -25.64
C GLY A 33 -14.78 1.43 -26.64
N ASP A 34 -14.54 1.02 -27.89
CA ASP A 34 -15.58 0.89 -28.92
C ASP A 34 -15.58 -0.54 -29.48
N ILE A 35 -16.73 -1.20 -29.41
CA ILE A 35 -16.91 -2.59 -29.85
C ILE A 35 -16.96 -2.72 -31.38
N ILE A 36 -17.43 -1.70 -32.09
CA ILE A 36 -17.61 -1.75 -33.54
C ILE A 36 -16.24 -1.64 -34.22
N ASP A 37 -15.43 -0.65 -33.86
CA ASP A 37 -14.07 -0.50 -34.38
C ASP A 37 -13.23 -1.73 -34.06
N TYR A 38 -13.36 -2.26 -32.85
CA TYR A 38 -12.68 -3.49 -32.45
C TYR A 38 -13.12 -4.71 -33.26
N ALA A 39 -14.42 -4.84 -33.56
CA ALA A 39 -14.92 -5.92 -34.40
C ALA A 39 -14.36 -5.83 -35.83
N VAL A 40 -14.30 -4.63 -36.41
CA VAL A 40 -13.71 -4.43 -37.74
C VAL A 40 -12.25 -4.90 -37.75
N ASP A 41 -11.46 -4.49 -36.77
CA ASP A 41 -10.04 -4.87 -36.67
C ASP A 41 -9.85 -6.36 -36.38
N PHE A 42 -10.67 -6.94 -35.50
CA PHE A 42 -10.62 -8.36 -35.16
C PHE A 42 -10.93 -9.24 -36.37
N PHE A 43 -12.03 -8.98 -37.08
CA PHE A 43 -12.42 -9.80 -38.23
C PHE A 43 -11.52 -9.56 -39.45
N THR A 44 -10.95 -8.36 -39.60
CA THR A 44 -9.93 -8.08 -40.63
C THR A 44 -8.68 -8.93 -40.39
N ARG A 45 -8.16 -8.96 -39.16
CA ARG A 45 -7.02 -9.82 -38.77
C ARG A 45 -7.34 -11.31 -38.94
N LEU A 46 -8.52 -11.75 -38.52
CA LEU A 46 -8.94 -13.15 -38.62
C LEU A 46 -9.03 -13.62 -40.08
N ARG A 47 -9.54 -12.75 -40.97
CA ARG A 47 -9.56 -13.00 -42.42
C ARG A 47 -8.17 -13.13 -43.00
N ASP A 48 -7.27 -12.20 -42.65
CA ASP A 48 -5.92 -12.17 -43.21
C ASP A 48 -5.10 -13.39 -42.74
N ALA A 49 -5.25 -13.80 -41.47
CA ALA A 49 -4.63 -15.02 -40.94
C ALA A 49 -5.09 -16.30 -41.68
N ARG A 50 -6.39 -16.42 -41.98
CA ARG A 50 -6.94 -17.55 -42.76
C ARG A 50 -6.42 -17.56 -44.20
N ARG A 51 -6.23 -16.37 -44.80
CA ARG A 51 -5.70 -16.24 -46.16
C ARG A 51 -4.22 -16.66 -46.24
N THR A 52 -3.43 -16.37 -45.21
CA THR A 52 -2.02 -16.79 -45.15
C THR A 52 -1.84 -18.30 -45.02
N GLN A 53 -2.77 -19.00 -44.34
CA GLN A 53 -2.74 -20.47 -44.21
C GLN A 53 -3.01 -21.20 -45.54
N LEU A 54 -3.80 -20.61 -46.44
CA LEU A 54 -4.09 -21.17 -47.77
C LEU A 54 -2.90 -21.04 -48.74
N ILE A 55 -2.02 -20.06 -48.54
CA ILE A 55 -0.84 -19.86 -49.41
C ILE A 55 0.25 -20.91 -49.11
N HIS A 56 0.28 -21.47 -47.91
CA HIS A 56 1.29 -22.45 -47.50
C HIS A 56 1.02 -23.89 -47.96
N THR A 57 -0.16 -24.18 -48.53
CA THR A 57 -0.59 -25.55 -48.87
C THR A 57 -0.43 -25.94 -50.35
N ASP A 58 -0.17 -24.98 -51.26
CA ASP A 58 -0.09 -25.24 -52.72
C ASP A 58 1.33 -25.11 -53.35
N GLY A 59 2.38 -25.17 -52.54
CA GLY A 59 3.77 -24.97 -53.00
C GLY A 59 4.66 -26.22 -52.95
N ASN A 60 4.25 -27.36 -53.53
CA ASN A 60 5.13 -28.53 -53.71
C ASN A 60 5.39 -28.79 -55.20
N GLN A 61 6.33 -28.04 -55.80
CA GLN A 61 6.96 -28.38 -57.08
C GLN A 61 8.38 -27.79 -57.15
N THR A 62 9.31 -28.66 -57.55
CA THR A 62 10.75 -28.44 -57.78
C THR A 62 11.06 -27.46 -58.91
N CYS A 63 11.99 -26.51 -58.71
CA CYS A 63 13.19 -26.29 -59.56
C CYS A 63 13.99 -25.04 -59.17
N SER A 64 15.28 -25.13 -59.42
CA SER A 64 16.37 -24.17 -59.24
C SER A 64 16.23 -22.88 -60.07
N SER A 65 16.53 -21.71 -59.49
CA SER A 65 17.32 -20.63 -60.11
C SER A 65 17.61 -19.50 -59.10
N THR A 66 18.65 -18.74 -59.40
CA THR A 66 19.45 -17.77 -58.63
C THR A 66 18.69 -16.61 -57.94
N PRO A 67 19.24 -16.05 -56.83
CA PRO A 67 18.67 -14.85 -56.21
C PRO A 67 19.11 -13.60 -56.99
N ASP A 68 18.14 -12.84 -57.49
CA ASP A 68 18.34 -11.49 -58.01
C ASP A 68 17.94 -10.49 -56.93
N GLU A 69 18.82 -9.54 -56.63
CA GLU A 69 18.69 -8.55 -55.58
C GLU A 69 17.63 -7.49 -55.95
N SER A 70 16.61 -7.34 -55.13
CA SER A 70 15.89 -6.06 -54.99
C SER A 70 15.55 -5.83 -53.52
N VAL A 71 16.12 -4.75 -52.98
CA VAL A 71 15.90 -4.28 -51.62
C VAL A 71 14.66 -3.40 -51.65
N ASP A 72 13.51 -3.99 -51.36
CA ASP A 72 12.34 -3.22 -50.94
C ASP A 72 12.41 -3.03 -49.42
N GLU A 73 12.53 -1.78 -48.97
CA GLU A 73 12.40 -1.42 -47.56
C GLU A 73 11.01 -1.83 -47.05
N GLU A 74 10.95 -2.87 -46.22
CA GLU A 74 9.74 -3.17 -45.47
C GLU A 74 9.38 -1.97 -44.56
N PRO A 75 8.10 -1.54 -44.51
CA PRO A 75 7.67 -0.50 -43.59
C PRO A 75 7.88 -0.96 -42.15
N PRO A 76 8.16 -0.04 -41.20
CA PRO A 76 8.47 -0.41 -39.83
C PRO A 76 7.30 -1.19 -39.23
N VAL A 77 7.61 -2.40 -38.76
CA VAL A 77 6.69 -3.30 -38.07
C VAL A 77 5.91 -2.48 -37.04
N GLY A 78 4.59 -2.39 -37.24
CA GLY A 78 3.67 -1.70 -36.35
C GLY A 78 3.92 -2.15 -34.91
N ARG A 79 3.95 -1.19 -33.98
CA ARG A 79 4.18 -1.39 -32.55
C ARG A 79 3.07 -2.27 -31.94
N PHE A 80 3.10 -3.57 -32.20
CA PHE A 80 2.18 -4.54 -31.61
C PHE A 80 2.77 -5.06 -30.30
N ALA A 81 2.01 -4.84 -29.23
CA ALA A 81 2.24 -5.33 -27.87
C ALA A 81 3.59 -4.92 -27.25
N SER A 82 3.73 -3.65 -26.86
CA SER A 82 4.72 -3.31 -25.84
C SER A 82 4.33 -4.02 -24.53
N ARG A 83 4.98 -5.15 -24.24
CA ARG A 83 4.79 -5.92 -23.00
C ARG A 83 4.87 -4.95 -21.81
N ARG A 84 3.80 -4.82 -21.02
CA ARG A 84 3.82 -4.00 -19.80
C ARG A 84 4.92 -4.57 -18.90
N LYS A 85 5.98 -3.79 -18.68
CA LYS A 85 7.06 -4.18 -17.77
C LYS A 85 6.65 -3.82 -16.34
N SER A 86 6.91 -4.72 -15.40
CA SER A 86 6.73 -4.43 -13.98
C SER A 86 7.73 -3.34 -13.56
N VAL A 87 7.26 -2.39 -12.76
CA VAL A 87 8.10 -1.36 -12.15
C VAL A 87 8.16 -1.63 -10.66
N PHE A 88 9.38 -1.65 -10.12
CA PHE A 88 9.64 -1.85 -8.69
C PHE A 88 10.39 -0.65 -8.14
N VAL A 89 10.28 -0.48 -6.82
CA VAL A 89 11.03 0.53 -6.06
C VAL A 89 12.00 -0.18 -5.15
N ALA A 90 13.16 0.43 -4.90
CA ALA A 90 14.09 -0.04 -3.89
C ALA A 90 13.34 -0.29 -2.56
N ARG A 91 13.58 -1.47 -1.96
CA ARG A 91 13.00 -1.83 -0.67
C ARG A 91 13.48 -0.85 0.39
N THR A 92 12.55 -0.10 0.98
CA THR A 92 12.83 0.70 2.17
C THR A 92 12.59 -0.19 3.38
N THR A 93 13.64 -0.55 4.12
CA THR A 93 13.49 -1.30 5.37
C THR A 93 12.99 -0.35 6.47
N VAL A 94 11.92 -0.74 7.14
CA VAL A 94 11.35 0.01 8.26
C VAL A 94 12.22 -0.13 9.54
N ASP A 95 13.25 -0.99 9.49
CA ASP A 95 14.27 -1.13 10.54
C ASP A 95 15.00 0.17 10.89
N LEU A 96 14.93 1.19 10.02
CA LEU A 96 15.40 2.54 10.30
C LEU A 96 14.69 3.22 11.49
N PHE A 97 13.51 2.73 11.89
CA PHE A 97 12.74 3.27 13.02
C PHE A 97 12.90 2.48 14.33
N VAL A 98 13.59 1.33 14.31
CA VAL A 98 13.82 0.50 15.50
C VAL A 98 15.17 0.86 16.12
N PRO A 99 15.25 1.39 17.37
CA PRO A 99 16.52 1.50 18.06
C PRO A 99 17.04 0.09 18.37
N LYS A 100 18.09 -0.36 17.67
CA LYS A 100 18.73 -1.65 17.95
C LYS A 100 19.28 -1.65 19.38
N ARG A 101 18.67 -2.44 20.28
CA ARG A 101 19.32 -2.86 21.53
C ARG A 101 20.52 -3.72 21.17
N ARG A 102 21.72 -3.33 21.63
CA ARG A 102 22.92 -4.16 21.55
C ARG A 102 22.68 -5.45 22.35
N LEU A 103 22.43 -6.56 21.65
CA LEU A 103 22.68 -7.88 22.22
C LEU A 103 23.99 -8.37 21.60
N ALA A 104 25.07 -8.21 22.36
CA ALA A 104 26.30 -8.96 22.12
C ALA A 104 26.01 -10.40 22.56
N VAL A 105 25.76 -11.29 21.61
CA VAL A 105 25.79 -12.73 21.85
C VAL A 105 27.13 -13.22 21.32
N SER A 106 27.95 -13.75 22.22
CA SER A 106 29.27 -14.30 21.90
C SER A 106 29.15 -15.48 20.95
N LEU A 107 29.90 -15.41 19.85
CA LEU A 107 30.20 -16.50 18.95
C LEU A 107 31.04 -17.56 19.66
N LEU A 108 30.38 -18.58 20.22
CA LEU A 108 30.93 -19.92 20.50
C LEU A 108 29.73 -20.76 20.96
N ASP A 109 29.16 -21.60 20.10
CA ASP A 109 29.29 -23.06 20.22
C ASP A 109 28.44 -23.80 19.18
N MET A 110 28.89 -25.02 18.89
CA MET A 110 28.18 -26.16 18.31
C MET A 110 27.99 -26.28 16.79
N ARG A 111 28.83 -27.19 16.29
CA ARG A 111 28.86 -27.87 15.00
C ARG A 111 27.72 -28.90 14.87
N HIS A 112 27.54 -29.35 13.62
CA HIS A 112 26.90 -30.59 13.16
C HIS A 112 25.36 -30.65 13.09
N VAL A 113 24.81 -30.38 11.90
CA VAL A 113 23.85 -31.29 11.22
C VAL A 113 24.05 -31.18 9.69
N THR A 114 24.08 -32.33 9.01
CA THR A 114 24.35 -32.53 7.58
C THR A 114 23.07 -32.84 6.76
N LEU A 115 22.83 -32.06 5.69
CA LEU A 115 22.24 -32.38 4.34
C LEU A 115 20.79 -32.97 4.21
N PRO A 116 20.16 -33.05 3.01
CA PRO A 116 19.78 -31.99 2.03
C PRO A 116 18.38 -32.18 1.34
N SER A 117 18.02 -31.24 0.43
CA SER A 117 17.00 -31.29 -0.66
C SER A 117 15.52 -31.09 -0.22
N LEU A 118 14.65 -30.28 -0.84
CA LEU A 118 14.34 -30.03 -2.26
C LEU A 118 13.56 -28.70 -2.37
N LEU A 119 13.99 -27.76 -3.21
CA LEU A 119 13.18 -27.04 -4.22
C LEU A 119 14.04 -25.95 -4.89
N ASP A 120 14.82 -26.38 -5.87
CA ASP A 120 15.31 -25.54 -6.96
C ASP A 120 14.21 -25.46 -8.01
N PHE A 121 13.54 -24.31 -8.18
CA PHE A 121 13.11 -23.81 -9.49
C PHE A 121 12.54 -22.38 -9.42
N VAL A 122 13.39 -21.35 -9.30
CA VAL A 122 13.20 -20.09 -10.07
C VAL A 122 14.59 -19.53 -10.41
N SER A 123 14.83 -19.48 -11.71
CA SER A 123 16.06 -19.06 -12.36
C SER A 123 16.28 -17.55 -12.34
N SER A 124 17.55 -17.19 -12.09
CA SER A 124 18.32 -16.04 -12.61
C SER A 124 17.89 -14.61 -12.25
N ASP A 125 18.85 -13.92 -11.62
CA ASP A 125 19.06 -12.47 -11.54
C ASP A 125 18.49 -11.74 -10.31
N VAL A 126 18.91 -12.19 -9.13
CA VAL A 126 19.03 -11.31 -7.96
C VAL A 126 20.50 -10.98 -7.78
N ALA A 127 20.94 -9.86 -8.37
CA ALA A 127 22.21 -9.26 -8.01
C ALA A 127 22.12 -8.76 -6.57
N THR A 128 22.72 -9.52 -5.66
CA THR A 128 22.96 -9.13 -4.26
C THR A 128 23.98 -7.98 -4.26
N ALA A 129 23.50 -6.76 -4.47
CA ALA A 129 24.31 -5.57 -4.31
C ALA A 129 24.43 -5.25 -2.82
N ASN A 130 25.67 -5.26 -2.34
CA ASN A 130 26.09 -4.95 -0.97
C ASN A 130 25.35 -3.73 -0.38
N ILE A 131 24.57 -4.00 0.66
CA ILE A 131 23.91 -2.96 1.46
C ILE A 131 25.00 -2.26 2.26
N SER A 132 25.37 -1.06 1.84
CA SER A 132 26.16 -0.14 2.66
C SER A 132 25.33 0.21 3.89
N PHE A 133 25.84 -0.26 5.03
CA PHE A 133 25.28 -0.16 6.36
C PHE A 133 25.39 1.29 6.85
N PHE A 134 24.33 2.09 6.73
CA PHE A 134 24.26 3.39 7.40
C PHE A 134 23.79 3.20 8.85
N PRO A 135 24.55 3.67 9.85
CA PRO A 135 24.18 3.51 11.25
C PRO A 135 22.97 4.37 11.60
N ALA A 136 22.02 3.76 12.33
CA ALA A 136 20.81 4.37 12.88
C ALA A 136 21.10 5.34 14.04
N THR A 137 21.92 6.36 13.80
CA THR A 137 22.28 7.40 14.78
C THR A 137 22.20 8.79 14.16
N LYS A 138 21.00 9.13 13.67
CA LYS A 138 20.41 10.48 13.53
C LYS A 138 19.25 10.35 12.53
N ALA A 139 18.06 10.00 13.02
CA ALA A 139 16.86 10.51 12.39
C ALA A 139 16.83 12.02 12.71
N LEU A 140 17.70 12.80 12.06
CA LEU A 140 17.48 14.23 11.98
C LEU A 140 16.17 14.36 11.23
N GLU A 141 15.14 14.87 11.91
CA GLU A 141 14.06 15.55 11.21
C GLU A 141 14.76 16.50 10.22
N MET A 142 14.69 16.17 8.94
CA MET A 142 15.31 17.00 7.90
C MET A 142 14.40 18.20 7.71
N VAL A 143 14.42 19.10 8.69
CA VAL A 143 13.63 20.32 8.64
C VAL A 143 14.47 21.35 7.91
N HIS A 144 14.07 21.65 6.69
CA HIS A 144 14.61 22.77 5.93
C HIS A 144 13.76 24.00 6.24
N PRO A 145 14.35 25.05 6.86
CA PRO A 145 13.61 26.22 7.29
C PRO A 145 12.95 26.94 6.11
N LYS A 146 11.70 27.35 6.30
CA LYS A 146 10.87 28.10 5.33
C LYS A 146 10.10 29.17 6.09
N SER A 147 9.89 30.33 5.47
CA SER A 147 8.96 31.31 6.03
C SER A 147 7.53 30.80 5.95
N ASP A 148 6.63 31.34 6.78
CA ASP A 148 5.21 30.99 6.76
C ASP A 148 4.58 31.21 5.37
N GLU A 149 4.96 32.31 4.70
CA GLU A 149 4.51 32.61 3.35
C GLU A 149 5.01 31.59 2.30
N GLN A 150 6.28 31.18 2.40
CA GLN A 150 6.83 30.13 1.52
C GLN A 150 6.12 28.80 1.75
N ARG A 151 5.89 28.45 3.02
CA ARG A 151 5.18 27.22 3.40
C ARG A 151 3.76 27.22 2.86
N GLN A 152 3.05 28.35 2.94
CA GLN A 152 1.71 28.49 2.39
C GLN A 152 1.70 28.33 0.86
N ARG A 153 2.56 29.04 0.13
CA ARG A 153 2.64 28.92 -1.34
C ARG A 153 3.00 27.50 -1.79
N LEU A 154 3.93 26.86 -1.08
CA LEU A 154 4.36 25.49 -1.36
C LEU A 154 3.20 24.51 -1.12
N SER A 155 2.50 24.63 0.01
CA SER A 155 1.30 23.85 0.32
C SER A 155 0.22 23.99 -0.76
N GLU A 156 -0.06 25.23 -1.18
CA GLU A 156 -1.03 25.51 -2.25
C GLU A 156 -0.64 24.91 -3.60
N SER A 157 0.67 24.82 -3.87
CA SER A 157 1.21 24.27 -5.12
C SER A 157 1.14 22.74 -5.18
N VAL A 158 1.25 22.07 -4.02
CA VAL A 158 1.25 20.59 -3.97
C VAL A 158 -0.11 19.97 -3.66
N LYS A 159 -1.05 20.69 -3.04
CA LYS A 159 -2.33 20.14 -2.56
C LYS A 159 -3.16 19.37 -3.60
N ASN A 160 -3.05 19.76 -4.88
CA ASN A 160 -3.84 19.16 -5.98
C ASN A 160 -3.12 18.00 -6.68
N ILE A 161 -1.84 17.77 -6.35
CA ILE A 161 -1.07 16.66 -6.92
C ILE A 161 -1.52 15.37 -6.23
N LEU A 162 -1.80 14.33 -7.04
CA LEU A 162 -2.40 13.07 -6.60
C LEU A 162 -1.72 12.46 -5.35
N LEU A 163 -0.39 12.51 -5.30
CA LEU A 163 0.42 11.94 -4.21
C LEU A 163 0.24 12.65 -2.88
N PHE A 164 -0.08 13.95 -2.92
CA PHE A 164 -0.16 14.81 -1.74
C PHE A 164 -1.60 15.00 -1.27
N ARG A 165 -2.59 14.80 -2.16
CA ARG A 165 -4.02 14.87 -1.83
C ARG A 165 -4.46 13.83 -0.79
N ALA A 166 -3.76 12.70 -0.71
CA ALA A 166 -4.09 11.62 0.22
C ALA A 166 -3.41 11.75 1.59
N LEU A 167 -2.59 12.78 1.80
CA LEU A 167 -1.86 12.99 3.05
C LEU A 167 -2.75 13.66 4.10
N ASP A 168 -2.59 13.25 5.36
CA ASP A 168 -3.12 13.99 6.49
C ASP A 168 -2.28 15.26 6.77
N GLU A 169 -2.75 16.12 7.69
CA GLU A 169 -2.10 17.39 8.00
C GLU A 169 -0.69 17.22 8.59
N GLU A 170 -0.46 16.20 9.42
CA GLU A 170 0.86 15.90 10.02
C GLU A 170 1.84 15.43 8.93
N GLN A 171 1.39 14.55 8.05
CA GLN A 171 2.18 14.05 6.93
C GLN A 171 2.50 15.16 5.93
N MET A 172 1.53 16.03 5.61
CA MET A 172 1.76 17.18 4.74
C MET A 172 2.79 18.13 5.38
N ALA A 173 2.69 18.39 6.68
CA ALA A 173 3.69 19.19 7.39
C ALA A 173 5.10 18.57 7.31
N ASP A 174 5.23 17.28 7.64
CA ASP A 174 6.48 16.52 7.55
C ASP A 174 7.08 16.58 6.12
N VAL A 175 6.23 16.49 5.09
CA VAL A 175 6.62 16.64 3.68
C VAL A 175 7.17 18.03 3.42
N LEU A 176 6.43 19.09 3.77
CA LEU A 176 6.85 20.46 3.53
C LEU A 176 8.16 20.77 4.25
N ASP A 177 8.35 20.26 5.47
CA ASP A 177 9.59 20.41 6.24
C ASP A 177 10.78 19.75 5.53
N ALA A 178 10.57 18.57 4.95
CA ALA A 178 11.59 17.80 4.27
C ALA A 178 12.02 18.32 2.88
N MET A 179 11.28 19.26 2.28
CA MET A 179 11.67 19.83 0.99
C MET A 179 12.87 20.77 1.14
N PHE A 180 13.94 20.56 0.38
CA PHE A 180 15.14 21.42 0.43
C PHE A 180 15.17 22.42 -0.72
N GLU A 181 15.82 23.56 -0.50
CA GLU A 181 15.97 24.59 -1.52
C GLU A 181 17.03 24.19 -2.56
N LYS A 182 16.70 24.34 -3.85
CA LYS A 182 17.64 24.24 -4.96
C LYS A 182 17.63 25.54 -5.75
N ILE A 183 18.74 26.28 -5.69
CA ILE A 183 18.98 27.47 -6.49
C ILE A 183 19.55 27.05 -7.85
N VAL A 184 19.07 27.66 -8.93
CA VAL A 184 19.50 27.36 -10.30
C VAL A 184 19.91 28.60 -11.06
N GLN A 185 20.81 28.42 -12.02
CA GLN A 185 21.29 29.48 -12.92
C GLN A 185 20.65 29.40 -14.32
N PRO A 186 20.58 30.52 -15.07
CA PRO A 186 20.16 30.49 -16.47
C PRO A 186 20.95 29.48 -17.28
N GLY A 187 20.26 28.65 -18.06
CA GLY A 187 20.85 27.60 -18.89
C GLY A 187 21.06 26.26 -18.19
N GLU A 188 20.91 26.18 -16.86
CA GLU A 188 21.04 24.93 -16.11
C GLU A 188 19.91 23.95 -16.45
N PHE A 189 20.26 22.66 -16.58
CA PHE A 189 19.28 21.59 -16.75
C PHE A 189 18.91 21.02 -15.37
N ILE A 190 17.62 21.07 -15.04
CA ILE A 190 17.11 20.57 -13.75
C ILE A 190 16.93 19.06 -13.83
N ILE A 191 16.36 18.58 -14.93
CA ILE A 191 16.20 17.17 -15.30
C ILE A 191 16.41 17.02 -16.80
N ARG A 192 16.91 15.88 -17.25
CA ARG A 192 17.01 15.55 -18.68
C ARG A 192 16.17 14.32 -18.98
N GLN A 193 15.53 14.32 -20.15
CA GLN A 193 14.77 13.17 -20.63
C GLN A 193 15.68 11.93 -20.71
N GLY A 194 15.18 10.80 -20.24
CA GLY A 194 15.90 9.54 -20.19
C GLY A 194 16.71 9.31 -18.91
N ASP A 195 17.03 10.37 -18.15
CA ASP A 195 17.74 10.23 -16.87
C ASP A 195 16.85 9.54 -15.83
N ASP A 196 17.48 8.88 -14.85
CA ASP A 196 16.78 8.36 -13.69
C ASP A 196 16.10 9.48 -12.88
N GLY A 197 14.88 9.21 -12.42
CA GLY A 197 14.10 10.19 -11.69
C GLY A 197 14.40 10.21 -10.19
N ASP A 198 15.25 11.12 -9.71
CA ASP A 198 15.60 11.14 -8.28
C ASP A 198 14.67 12.00 -7.40
N ASN A 199 14.30 13.18 -7.89
CA ASN A 199 13.59 14.19 -7.10
C ASN A 199 12.29 14.68 -7.75
N PHE A 200 11.38 15.16 -6.92
CA PHE A 200 10.26 16.01 -7.31
C PHE A 200 10.62 17.48 -7.07
N TYR A 201 10.17 18.38 -7.95
CA TYR A 201 10.47 19.80 -7.88
C TYR A 201 9.21 20.65 -7.93
N VAL A 202 9.17 21.70 -7.09
CA VAL A 202 8.14 22.75 -7.10
C VAL A 202 8.83 24.10 -7.32
N ILE A 203 8.28 24.93 -8.18
CA ILE A 203 8.87 26.23 -8.54
C ILE A 203 8.48 27.27 -7.48
N GLU A 204 9.48 27.88 -6.86
CA GLU A 204 9.30 29.06 -5.99
C GLU A 204 9.42 30.36 -6.82
N ARG A 205 10.43 30.44 -7.70
CA ARG A 205 10.63 31.58 -8.62
C ARG A 205 11.51 31.20 -9.81
N GLY A 206 11.37 31.97 -10.89
CA GLY A 206 12.13 31.81 -12.13
C GLY A 206 11.28 31.24 -13.27
N LYS A 207 11.84 31.29 -14.48
CA LYS A 207 11.22 30.79 -15.72
C LYS A 207 11.93 29.54 -16.20
N PHE A 208 11.16 28.51 -16.56
CA PHE A 208 11.66 27.19 -16.94
C PHE A 208 10.95 26.70 -18.19
N GLU A 209 11.69 26.05 -19.09
CA GLU A 209 11.14 25.50 -20.32
C GLU A 209 11.30 23.98 -20.35
N VAL A 210 10.28 23.31 -20.86
CA VAL A 210 10.16 21.86 -20.93
C VAL A 210 10.29 21.43 -22.38
N TYR A 211 11.21 20.50 -22.63
CA TYR A 211 11.52 19.97 -23.94
C TYR A 211 11.35 18.46 -23.96
N VAL A 212 10.76 17.94 -25.03
CA VAL A 212 10.69 16.50 -25.29
C VAL A 212 11.37 16.22 -26.61
N LYS A 213 12.39 15.36 -26.56
CA LYS A 213 13.08 14.82 -27.72
C LYS A 213 12.29 13.63 -28.27
N ASP A 214 11.93 13.72 -29.54
CA ASP A 214 11.34 12.59 -30.27
C ASP A 214 12.43 11.53 -30.53
N LEU A 215 12.14 10.28 -30.17
CA LEU A 215 13.07 9.16 -30.33
C LEU A 215 13.25 8.74 -31.79
N VAL A 216 12.32 9.08 -32.68
CA VAL A 216 12.38 8.71 -34.10
C VAL A 216 13.11 9.77 -34.92
N THR A 217 12.74 11.04 -34.75
CA THR A 217 13.27 12.16 -35.55
C THR A 217 14.47 12.85 -34.89
N ALA A 218 14.76 12.54 -33.63
CA ALA A 218 15.79 13.17 -32.79
C ALA A 218 15.64 14.69 -32.61
N THR A 219 14.49 15.28 -32.98
CA THR A 219 14.21 16.71 -32.79
C THR A 219 13.73 17.01 -31.38
N GLU A 220 14.19 18.12 -30.80
CA GLU A 220 13.70 18.62 -29.51
C GLU A 220 12.52 19.57 -29.70
N ASN A 221 11.36 19.20 -29.16
CA ASN A 221 10.15 20.00 -29.22
C ASN A 221 9.91 20.69 -27.87
N HIS A 222 9.70 22.01 -27.90
CA HIS A 222 9.28 22.76 -26.71
C HIS A 222 7.80 22.49 -26.41
N ILE A 223 7.51 21.93 -25.23
CA ILE A 223 6.17 21.47 -24.85
C ILE A 223 5.48 22.45 -23.90
N HIS A 224 6.23 23.05 -22.97
CA HIS A 224 5.64 23.87 -21.92
C HIS A 224 6.65 24.87 -21.33
N THR A 225 6.15 26.01 -20.86
CA THR A 225 6.94 26.99 -20.12
C THR A 225 6.29 27.23 -18.76
N TYR A 226 7.05 27.02 -17.69
CA TYR A 226 6.68 27.44 -16.36
C TYR A 226 7.16 28.86 -16.08
N ASP A 227 6.33 29.65 -15.41
CA ASP A 227 6.65 31.02 -15.02
C ASP A 227 6.31 31.24 -13.54
N ASN A 228 7.34 31.24 -12.69
CA ASN A 228 7.29 31.46 -11.25
C ASN A 228 6.35 30.53 -10.45
N ARG A 229 5.74 29.53 -11.10
CA ARG A 229 4.79 28.58 -10.51
C ARG A 229 4.82 27.26 -11.27
N GLY A 230 4.37 26.20 -10.60
CA GLY A 230 4.25 24.86 -11.17
C GLY A 230 5.11 23.85 -10.45
N ALA A 231 4.91 22.58 -10.77
CA ALA A 231 5.64 21.47 -10.20
C ALA A 231 5.83 20.40 -11.26
N PHE A 232 6.91 19.61 -11.16
CA PHE A 232 7.21 18.56 -12.11
C PHE A 232 8.02 17.43 -11.48
N GLY A 233 7.86 16.23 -12.04
CA GLY A 233 8.63 15.06 -11.66
C GLY A 233 8.06 14.30 -10.46
N GLU A 234 6.78 14.47 -10.16
CA GLU A 234 6.06 13.82 -9.06
C GLU A 234 6.09 12.29 -9.16
N LEU A 235 6.06 11.73 -10.37
CA LEU A 235 6.16 10.28 -10.58
C LEU A 235 7.48 9.69 -10.08
N ALA A 236 8.55 10.49 -9.99
CA ALA A 236 9.81 10.07 -9.40
C ALA A 236 9.68 9.72 -7.91
N LEU A 237 8.65 10.21 -7.21
CA LEU A 237 8.38 9.84 -5.81
C LEU A 237 7.72 8.47 -5.67
N LEU A 238 7.02 8.00 -6.71
CA LEU A 238 6.40 6.68 -6.71
C LEU A 238 7.39 5.60 -7.11
N TYR A 239 8.12 5.78 -8.20
CA TYR A 239 8.96 4.72 -8.76
C TYR A 239 10.12 5.22 -9.63
N ASN A 240 11.10 4.31 -9.87
CA ASN A 240 12.22 4.59 -10.76
C ASN A 240 11.81 4.45 -12.22
N MET A 241 11.32 5.55 -12.80
CA MET A 241 11.08 5.65 -14.23
C MET A 241 11.97 6.75 -14.83
N PRO A 242 12.50 6.52 -16.05
CA PRO A 242 13.21 7.55 -16.78
C PRO A 242 12.37 8.82 -16.95
N ARG A 243 13.00 9.99 -16.89
CA ARG A 243 12.32 11.27 -17.11
C ARG A 243 11.73 11.32 -18.53
N ALA A 244 10.47 11.73 -18.63
CA ALA A 244 9.78 11.86 -19.92
C ALA A 244 10.18 13.12 -20.70
N ALA A 245 10.73 14.12 -20.02
CA ALA A 245 11.08 15.42 -20.59
C ALA A 245 12.32 16.01 -19.92
N THR A 246 12.99 16.91 -20.65
CA THR A 246 14.06 17.77 -20.16
C THR A 246 13.46 19.08 -19.66
N VAL A 247 13.93 19.58 -18.52
CA VAL A 247 13.54 20.89 -17.99
C VAL A 247 14.77 21.75 -17.81
N LYS A 248 14.75 22.95 -18.39
CA LYS A 248 15.88 23.89 -18.41
C LYS A 248 15.47 25.23 -17.81
N ALA A 249 16.33 25.79 -16.97
CA ALA A 249 16.17 27.14 -16.44
C ALA A 249 16.48 28.18 -17.52
N ILE A 250 15.59 29.16 -17.70
CA ILE A 250 15.79 30.29 -18.60
C ILE A 250 16.30 31.51 -17.84
N THR A 251 15.86 31.68 -16.59
CA THR A 251 16.35 32.70 -15.66
C THR A 251 16.99 32.04 -14.45
N SER A 252 17.69 32.81 -13.63
CA SER A 252 18.00 32.38 -12.26
C SER A 252 16.69 32.10 -11.53
N GLY A 253 16.66 31.05 -10.73
CA GLY A 253 15.43 30.59 -10.08
C GLY A 253 15.69 29.82 -8.80
N THR A 254 14.60 29.56 -8.08
CA THR A 254 14.61 28.73 -6.88
C THR A 254 13.51 27.69 -7.00
N LEU A 255 13.85 26.46 -6.63
CA LEU A 255 12.97 25.31 -6.58
C LEU A 255 12.97 24.73 -5.16
N TRP A 256 11.84 24.19 -4.74
CA TRP A 256 11.76 23.24 -3.63
C TRP A 256 11.88 21.83 -4.19
N ALA A 257 12.81 21.04 -3.66
CA ALA A 257 13.08 19.69 -4.12
C ALA A 257 12.84 18.67 -3.00
N MET A 258 12.39 17.48 -3.38
CA MET A 258 12.24 16.34 -2.47
C MET A 258 12.66 15.05 -3.15
N ASP A 259 13.46 14.25 -2.45
CA ASP A 259 13.87 12.94 -2.93
C ASP A 259 12.84 11.85 -2.62
N ARG A 260 12.85 10.80 -3.45
CA ARG A 260 11.96 9.63 -3.30
C ARG A 260 12.06 8.96 -1.93
N GLN A 261 13.28 8.79 -1.40
CA GLN A 261 13.48 8.01 -0.18
C GLN A 261 12.89 8.73 1.03
N THR A 262 13.05 10.05 1.07
CA THR A 262 12.50 10.93 2.09
C THR A 262 10.99 10.95 2.05
N PHE A 263 10.37 11.12 0.87
CA PHE A 263 8.92 11.05 0.73
C PHE A 263 8.38 9.70 1.23
N ARG A 264 8.96 8.58 0.78
CA ARG A 264 8.56 7.23 1.23
C ARG A 264 8.74 7.04 2.73
N ARG A 265 9.83 7.55 3.30
CA ARG A 265 10.07 7.47 4.75
C ARG A 265 9.01 8.21 5.53
N ILE A 266 8.57 9.39 5.08
CA ILE A 266 7.50 10.16 5.72
C ILE A 266 6.18 9.41 5.66
N LEU A 267 5.81 8.87 4.49
CA LEU A 267 4.61 8.05 4.31
C LEU A 267 4.59 6.82 5.23
N LEU A 268 5.73 6.14 5.36
CA LEU A 268 5.83 4.93 6.19
C LEU A 268 5.92 5.25 7.68
N LYS A 269 6.38 6.45 8.06
CA LYS A 269 6.56 6.87 9.46
C LYS A 269 5.25 6.85 10.22
N SER A 270 4.15 7.38 9.67
CA SER A 270 2.84 7.43 10.35
C SER A 270 2.28 6.03 10.57
N ALA A 271 2.27 5.19 9.53
CA ALA A 271 1.84 3.79 9.62
C ALA A 271 2.69 2.99 10.61
N TYR A 272 4.01 3.18 10.61
CA TYR A 272 4.91 2.54 11.56
C TYR A 272 4.65 2.99 13.01
N LYS A 273 4.56 4.31 13.24
CA LYS A 273 4.25 4.88 14.57
C LYS A 273 2.93 4.31 15.10
N LYS A 274 1.89 4.28 14.26
CA LYS A 274 0.57 3.75 14.62
C LYS A 274 0.64 2.27 14.99
N ARG A 275 1.27 1.44 14.15
CA ARG A 275 1.46 0.01 14.44
C ARG A 275 2.25 -0.22 15.72
N LYS A 276 3.34 0.54 15.93
CA LYS A 276 4.15 0.43 17.14
C LYS A 276 3.38 0.81 18.41
N MET A 277 2.56 1.85 18.32
CA MET A 277 1.68 2.27 19.41
C MET A 277 0.68 1.15 19.75
N TYR A 278 0.05 0.54 18.74
CA TYR A 278 -0.85 -0.60 18.91
C TYR A 278 -0.18 -1.84 19.49
N GLU A 279 1.01 -2.21 19.01
CA GLU A 279 1.80 -3.28 19.63
C GLU A 279 2.08 -3.00 21.11
N ASN A 280 2.36 -1.74 21.47
CA ASN A 280 2.62 -1.35 22.86
C ASN A 280 1.36 -1.38 23.72
N LEU A 281 0.16 -1.18 23.14
CA LEU A 281 -1.11 -1.36 23.83
C LEU A 281 -1.38 -2.85 24.09
N ILE A 282 -1.21 -3.70 23.07
CA ILE A 282 -1.38 -5.17 23.17
C ILE A 282 -0.39 -5.75 24.20
N ASN A 283 0.90 -5.42 24.07
CA ASN A 283 1.73 -4.95 25.20
C ASN A 283 1.32 -5.28 26.63
N LYS A 284 0.41 -4.42 27.06
CA LYS A 284 0.06 -4.18 28.46
C LYS A 284 -1.00 -5.15 28.93
N VAL A 285 -1.65 -5.87 28.02
CA VAL A 285 -2.70 -6.83 28.34
C VAL A 285 -2.05 -8.15 28.77
N PRO A 286 -2.20 -8.57 30.04
CA PRO A 286 -1.51 -9.75 30.55
C PRO A 286 -1.79 -11.03 29.76
N MET A 287 -3.06 -11.26 29.39
CA MET A 287 -3.47 -12.47 28.65
C MET A 287 -2.95 -12.53 27.20
N LEU A 288 -2.43 -11.41 26.67
CA LEU A 288 -1.87 -11.32 25.31
C LEU A 288 -0.34 -11.27 25.30
N LYS A 289 0.31 -11.47 26.46
CA LYS A 289 1.78 -11.43 26.54
C LYS A 289 2.47 -12.63 25.90
N SER A 290 1.79 -13.77 25.85
CA SER A 290 2.30 -15.01 25.23
C SER A 290 2.29 -14.96 23.70
N LEU A 291 1.76 -13.89 23.10
CA LEU A 291 1.76 -13.71 21.65
C LEU A 291 3.16 -13.56 21.09
N GLU A 292 3.43 -14.30 20.02
CA GLU A 292 4.63 -14.15 19.23
C GLU A 292 4.64 -12.80 18.48
N PRO A 293 5.82 -12.30 18.06
CA PRO A 293 5.91 -11.01 17.39
C PRO A 293 5.04 -10.88 16.14
N TYR A 294 4.92 -11.93 15.33
CA TYR A 294 4.10 -11.90 14.11
C TYR A 294 2.60 -11.95 14.44
N GLU A 295 2.18 -12.73 15.45
CA GLU A 295 0.79 -12.80 15.91
C GLU A 295 0.33 -11.42 16.42
N ARG A 296 1.19 -10.76 17.19
CA ARG A 296 0.96 -9.40 17.68
C ARG A 296 0.89 -8.37 16.56
N MET A 297 1.73 -8.51 15.53
CA MET A 297 1.69 -7.63 14.36
C MET A 297 0.35 -7.77 13.62
N ASN A 298 -0.11 -9.00 13.42
CA ASN A 298 -1.41 -9.28 12.78
C ASN A 298 -2.57 -8.70 13.59
N LEU A 299 -2.54 -8.82 14.92
CA LEU A 299 -3.56 -8.19 15.78
C LEU A 299 -3.51 -6.66 15.74
N ALA A 300 -2.30 -6.07 15.73
CA ALA A 300 -2.17 -4.63 15.63
C ALA A 300 -2.78 -4.09 14.33
N ASP A 301 -2.66 -4.84 13.23
CA ASP A 301 -3.29 -4.49 11.95
C ASP A 301 -4.82 -4.70 11.94
N ALA A 302 -5.35 -5.53 12.84
CA ALA A 302 -6.79 -5.76 12.99
C ALA A 302 -7.51 -4.74 13.88
N LEU A 303 -6.78 -3.88 14.59
CA LEU A 303 -7.36 -2.86 15.48
C LEU A 303 -8.05 -1.75 14.69
N VAL A 304 -9.28 -1.43 15.09
CA VAL A 304 -10.11 -0.40 14.46
C VAL A 304 -10.16 0.85 15.35
N PRO A 305 -9.74 2.03 14.88
CA PRO A 305 -9.84 3.26 15.66
C PRO A 305 -11.30 3.68 15.83
N LYS A 306 -11.64 4.15 17.03
CA LYS A 306 -12.95 4.67 17.43
C LYS A 306 -12.76 6.00 18.16
N GLN A 307 -13.65 6.95 17.93
CA GLN A 307 -13.65 8.27 18.59
C GLN A 307 -14.99 8.47 19.27
N TYR A 308 -14.96 9.06 20.45
CA TYR A 308 -16.15 9.33 21.27
C TYR A 308 -16.05 10.73 21.86
N SER A 309 -17.19 11.43 21.92
CA SER A 309 -17.28 12.77 22.49
C SER A 309 -17.48 12.70 24.02
N ASP A 310 -17.28 13.81 24.72
CA ASP A 310 -17.48 13.86 26.18
C ASP A 310 -18.86 13.31 26.62
N GLY A 311 -18.83 12.42 27.63
CA GLY A 311 -20.01 11.79 28.19
C GLY A 311 -20.64 10.67 27.35
N GLU A 312 -20.16 10.42 26.13
CA GLU A 312 -20.69 9.39 25.25
C GLU A 312 -20.50 7.97 25.82
N GLN A 313 -21.51 7.11 25.64
CA GLN A 313 -21.48 5.74 26.13
C GLN A 313 -20.74 4.82 25.15
N ILE A 314 -19.65 4.22 25.61
CA ILE A 314 -18.78 3.31 24.84
C ILE A 314 -19.26 1.86 25.00
N ILE A 315 -19.57 1.48 26.24
CA ILE A 315 -20.07 0.15 26.60
C ILE A 315 -21.30 0.34 27.47
N ARG A 316 -22.32 -0.46 27.21
CA ARG A 316 -23.50 -0.54 28.06
C ARG A 316 -23.55 -1.86 28.79
N GLN A 317 -23.76 -1.80 30.10
CA GLN A 317 -23.94 -2.98 30.93
C GLN A 317 -25.12 -3.83 30.42
N GLY A 318 -24.93 -5.15 30.33
CA GLY A 318 -25.93 -6.10 29.87
C GLY A 318 -25.93 -6.36 28.36
N ASP A 319 -25.25 -5.52 27.57
CA ASP A 319 -25.14 -5.75 26.13
C ASP A 319 -24.21 -6.93 25.82
N THR A 320 -24.34 -7.50 24.63
CA THR A 320 -23.44 -8.56 24.15
C THR A 320 -22.01 -8.04 24.05
N ALA A 321 -21.05 -8.85 24.51
CA ALA A 321 -19.64 -8.48 24.46
C ALA A 321 -19.01 -8.86 23.11
N ASP A 322 -18.87 -7.88 22.23
CA ASP A 322 -18.39 -7.97 20.84
C ASP A 322 -16.87 -7.83 20.69
N GLY A 323 -16.18 -7.31 21.71
CA GLY A 323 -14.75 -7.03 21.62
C GLY A 323 -14.16 -6.40 22.86
N MET A 324 -12.89 -6.02 22.78
CA MET A 324 -12.23 -5.23 23.80
C MET A 324 -11.73 -3.90 23.23
N TYR A 325 -11.51 -2.95 24.13
CA TYR A 325 -11.09 -1.60 23.78
C TYR A 325 -9.75 -1.26 24.47
N PHE A 326 -8.93 -0.49 23.79
CA PHE A 326 -7.71 0.10 24.30
C PHE A 326 -7.84 1.62 24.27
N VAL A 327 -7.44 2.30 25.34
CA VAL A 327 -7.46 3.77 25.40
C VAL A 327 -6.21 4.30 24.72
N GLU A 328 -6.36 4.86 23.51
CA GLU A 328 -5.25 5.50 22.78
C GLU A 328 -4.93 6.87 23.40
N ASP A 329 -5.97 7.66 23.62
CA ASP A 329 -5.90 9.03 24.14
C ASP A 329 -7.15 9.37 24.96
N GLY A 330 -6.98 10.16 26.01
CA GLY A 330 -8.05 10.56 26.92
C GLY A 330 -8.28 9.62 28.12
N LEU A 331 -9.50 9.66 28.67
CA LEU A 331 -9.87 8.99 29.92
C LEU A 331 -11.25 8.36 29.82
N VAL A 332 -11.39 7.10 30.25
CA VAL A 332 -12.67 6.38 30.29
C VAL A 332 -13.11 6.18 31.73
N ARG A 333 -14.38 6.44 32.02
CA ARG A 333 -15.02 6.18 33.31
C ARG A 333 -15.86 4.90 33.24
N ILE A 334 -15.65 3.99 34.17
CA ILE A 334 -16.38 2.72 34.28
C ILE A 334 -17.39 2.81 35.42
N THR A 335 -18.64 2.51 35.13
CA THR A 335 -19.73 2.49 36.12
C THR A 335 -20.48 1.17 36.09
N ARG A 336 -21.10 0.79 37.21
CA ARG A 336 -22.00 -0.37 37.29
C ARG A 336 -23.28 0.04 37.96
N LEU A 337 -24.38 -0.51 37.49
CA LEU A 337 -25.68 -0.36 38.13
C LEU A 337 -25.67 -1.08 39.48
N GLY A 338 -25.87 -0.34 40.57
CA GLY A 338 -26.06 -0.90 41.91
C GLY A 338 -27.49 -1.41 42.15
N GLU A 339 -27.72 -2.01 43.31
CA GLU A 339 -29.00 -2.66 43.70
C GLU A 339 -30.22 -1.72 43.69
N HIS A 340 -30.02 -0.40 43.71
CA HIS A 340 -31.08 0.62 43.69
C HIS A 340 -31.19 1.37 42.35
N GLY A 341 -30.62 0.84 41.27
CA GLY A 341 -30.67 1.47 39.95
C GLY A 341 -29.80 2.73 39.80
N ARG A 342 -28.97 3.05 40.80
CA ARG A 342 -27.95 4.11 40.70
C ARG A 342 -26.68 3.56 40.07
N GLU A 343 -26.11 4.30 39.13
CA GLU A 343 -24.77 4.02 38.64
C GLU A 343 -23.73 4.41 39.69
N ILE A 344 -22.84 3.47 39.99
CA ILE A 344 -21.71 3.65 40.90
C ILE A 344 -20.45 3.59 40.05
N GLU A 345 -19.61 4.62 40.14
CA GLU A 345 -18.29 4.64 39.49
C GLU A 345 -17.36 3.63 40.18
N ILE A 346 -16.79 2.72 39.40
CA ILE A 346 -15.89 1.67 39.91
C ILE A 346 -14.43 2.03 39.62
N ASN A 347 -14.15 2.57 38.44
CA ASN A 347 -12.79 2.79 37.99
C ASN A 347 -12.70 3.88 36.92
N ARG A 348 -11.48 4.41 36.72
CA ARG A 348 -11.11 5.26 35.59
C ARG A 348 -9.90 4.69 34.88
N VAL A 349 -9.97 4.60 33.56
CA VAL A 349 -8.95 3.98 32.71
C VAL A 349 -8.32 5.07 31.84
N PRO A 350 -7.07 5.51 32.13
CA PRO A 350 -6.38 6.52 31.32
C PRO A 350 -5.78 5.92 30.05
N ALA A 351 -5.26 6.79 29.19
CA ALA A 351 -4.48 6.43 28.01
C ALA A 351 -3.41 5.35 28.31
N GLY A 352 -3.36 4.34 27.45
CA GLY A 352 -2.54 3.15 27.62
C GLY A 352 -3.19 2.03 28.44
N GLY A 353 -4.36 2.25 29.03
CA GLY A 353 -5.20 1.23 29.63
C GLY A 353 -6.08 0.49 28.62
N TYR A 354 -6.83 -0.50 29.10
CA TYR A 354 -7.76 -1.29 28.30
C TYR A 354 -9.02 -1.62 29.11
N LEU A 355 -10.08 -2.02 28.42
CA LEU A 355 -11.36 -2.40 29.02
C LEU A 355 -12.10 -3.43 28.15
N GLY A 356 -12.96 -4.22 28.77
CA GLY A 356 -13.82 -5.18 28.08
C GLY A 356 -13.10 -6.45 27.62
N GLU A 357 -11.92 -6.73 28.16
CA GLU A 357 -11.08 -7.90 27.87
C GLU A 357 -11.79 -9.23 28.15
N LEU A 358 -12.77 -9.24 29.05
CA LEU A 358 -13.62 -10.41 29.34
C LEU A 358 -14.39 -10.90 28.11
N ALA A 359 -14.61 -10.04 27.10
CA ALA A 359 -15.23 -10.41 25.83
C ALA A 359 -14.46 -11.51 25.10
N LEU A 360 -13.12 -11.46 25.17
CA LEU A 360 -12.25 -12.45 24.51
C LEU A 360 -12.29 -13.83 25.18
N VAL A 361 -12.79 -13.92 26.41
CA VAL A 361 -12.66 -15.13 27.24
C VAL A 361 -14.00 -15.79 27.56
N THR A 362 -15.03 -15.00 27.87
CA THR A 362 -16.22 -15.52 28.56
C THR A 362 -17.48 -15.53 27.71
N HIS A 363 -17.52 -14.81 26.59
CA HIS A 363 -18.73 -14.51 25.80
C HIS A 363 -19.95 -14.08 26.64
N LYS A 364 -19.74 -13.65 27.89
CA LYS A 364 -20.80 -13.19 28.80
C LYS A 364 -21.17 -11.73 28.47
N PRO A 365 -22.40 -11.29 28.78
CA PRO A 365 -22.78 -9.88 28.63
C PRO A 365 -21.86 -8.95 29.42
N ARG A 366 -21.81 -7.68 29.00
CA ARG A 366 -20.99 -6.63 29.61
C ARG A 366 -21.35 -6.45 31.09
N ALA A 367 -20.37 -6.61 31.98
CA ALA A 367 -20.57 -6.52 33.42
C ALA A 367 -20.73 -5.09 33.96
N ALA A 368 -20.29 -4.10 33.18
CA ALA A 368 -20.27 -2.68 33.56
C ALA A 368 -20.44 -1.81 32.31
N SER A 369 -20.88 -0.57 32.51
CA SER A 369 -20.94 0.47 31.49
C SER A 369 -19.62 1.26 31.46
N ALA A 370 -19.29 1.83 30.31
CA ALA A 370 -18.12 2.68 30.11
C ALA A 370 -18.51 3.96 29.37
N TYR A 371 -18.00 5.10 29.83
CA TYR A 371 -18.31 6.42 29.29
C TYR A 371 -17.03 7.22 29.04
N ALA A 372 -17.02 8.01 27.98
CA ALA A 372 -15.95 8.95 27.67
C ALA A 372 -15.91 10.11 28.69
N VAL A 373 -14.71 10.55 29.04
CA VAL A 373 -14.45 11.74 29.85
C VAL A 373 -13.59 12.69 29.02
N GLY A 374 -14.21 13.71 28.44
CA GLY A 374 -13.66 14.50 27.34
C GLY A 374 -13.77 13.78 25.98
N ASP A 375 -13.23 14.42 24.94
CA ASP A 375 -13.07 13.78 23.64
C ASP A 375 -11.93 12.76 23.72
N ILE A 376 -12.22 11.50 23.36
CA ILE A 376 -11.29 10.39 23.52
C ILE A 376 -11.08 9.60 22.23
N LYS A 377 -9.96 8.89 22.15
CA LYS A 377 -9.65 7.95 21.06
C LYS A 377 -9.39 6.56 21.63
N LEU A 378 -10.06 5.57 21.06
CA LEU A 378 -9.93 4.17 21.44
C LEU A 378 -9.51 3.33 20.23
N ALA A 379 -8.82 2.22 20.47
CA ALA A 379 -8.66 1.14 19.50
C ALA A 379 -9.58 -0.02 19.89
N PHE A 380 -10.36 -0.54 18.94
CA PHE A 380 -11.27 -1.65 19.16
C PHE A 380 -10.73 -2.93 18.52
N LEU A 381 -10.76 -4.03 19.30
CA LEU A 381 -10.44 -5.37 18.85
C LEU A 381 -11.69 -6.23 18.95
N ASP A 382 -12.20 -6.64 17.79
CA ASP A 382 -13.36 -7.51 17.65
C ASP A 382 -13.00 -8.97 18.01
N VAL A 383 -13.90 -9.66 18.73
CA VAL A 383 -13.69 -11.05 19.16
C VAL A 383 -13.59 -11.98 17.95
N GLU A 384 -14.46 -11.83 16.95
CA GLU A 384 -14.48 -12.72 15.78
C GLU A 384 -13.24 -12.50 14.91
N ALA A 385 -12.78 -11.26 14.78
CA ALA A 385 -11.53 -10.95 14.10
C ALA A 385 -10.32 -11.56 14.83
N PHE A 386 -10.30 -11.49 16.16
CA PHE A 386 -9.27 -12.10 16.99
C PHE A 386 -9.22 -13.63 16.82
N GLU A 387 -10.36 -14.30 16.97
CA GLU A 387 -10.45 -15.76 16.86
C GLU A 387 -10.10 -16.27 15.47
N ARG A 388 -10.43 -15.52 14.43
CA ARG A 388 -10.04 -15.86 13.05
C ARG A 388 -8.53 -15.80 12.82
N LEU A 389 -7.84 -14.88 13.51
CA LEU A 389 -6.41 -14.70 13.35
C LEU A 389 -5.59 -15.65 14.20
N LEU A 390 -6.03 -15.93 15.43
CA LEU A 390 -5.21 -16.63 16.45
C LEU A 390 -5.89 -17.83 17.10
N GLY A 391 -7.16 -18.08 16.79
CA GLY A 391 -7.99 -19.04 17.51
C GLY A 391 -8.50 -18.51 18.86
N PRO A 392 -9.14 -19.38 19.67
CA PRO A 392 -9.73 -18.99 20.94
C PRO A 392 -8.70 -18.43 21.92
N CYS A 393 -9.02 -17.31 22.60
CA CYS A 393 -8.09 -16.66 23.54
C CYS A 393 -7.60 -17.61 24.64
N MET A 394 -8.45 -18.53 25.06
CA MET A 394 -8.13 -19.49 26.11
C MET A 394 -7.05 -20.49 25.75
N GLU A 395 -6.83 -20.76 24.46
CA GLU A 395 -5.71 -21.59 24.01
C GLU A 395 -4.39 -20.82 24.06
N LEU A 396 -4.42 -19.52 23.78
CA LEU A 396 -3.25 -18.64 23.88
C LEU A 396 -2.77 -18.48 25.32
N MET A 397 -3.71 -18.37 26.27
CA MET A 397 -3.40 -18.30 27.68
C MET A 397 -2.74 -19.60 28.18
N LYS A 398 -3.14 -20.75 27.66
CA LYS A 398 -2.56 -22.06 28.03
C LYS A 398 -1.12 -22.26 27.57
N ARG A 399 -0.62 -21.46 26.62
CA ARG A 399 0.77 -21.58 26.11
C ARG A 399 1.82 -21.34 27.22
N ASN A 400 1.51 -20.49 28.19
CA ASN A 400 2.33 -20.26 29.37
C ASN A 400 1.59 -20.78 30.63
N ILE A 401 1.82 -22.04 30.98
CA ILE A 401 1.19 -22.69 32.15
C ILE A 401 1.46 -21.90 33.45
N ASP A 402 2.66 -21.34 33.61
CA ASP A 402 3.04 -20.59 34.81
C ASP A 402 2.25 -19.28 34.96
N ASP A 403 1.95 -18.60 33.85
CA ASP A 403 1.17 -17.37 33.85
C ASP A 403 -0.34 -17.62 33.84
N TYR A 404 -0.78 -18.83 33.45
CA TYR A 404 -2.19 -19.17 33.23
C TYR A 404 -3.05 -18.98 34.47
N GLU A 405 -2.62 -19.50 35.62
CA GLU A 405 -3.37 -19.36 36.88
C GLU A 405 -3.43 -17.90 37.35
N GLU A 406 -2.31 -17.16 37.23
CA GLU A 406 -2.27 -15.74 37.60
C GLU A 406 -3.17 -14.89 36.69
N GLN A 407 -3.19 -15.19 35.40
CA GLN A 407 -4.03 -14.50 34.43
C GLN A 407 -5.51 -14.77 34.70
N LEU A 408 -5.90 -16.02 34.98
CA LEU A 408 -7.28 -16.33 35.37
C LEU A 408 -7.69 -15.59 36.64
N VAL A 409 -6.83 -15.53 37.66
CA VAL A 409 -7.15 -14.79 38.89
C VAL A 409 -7.28 -13.28 38.62
N LYS A 410 -6.44 -12.69 37.76
CA LYS A 410 -6.55 -11.27 37.37
C LYS A 410 -7.83 -10.96 36.60
N ILE A 411 -8.28 -11.88 35.74
CA ILE A 411 -9.47 -11.71 34.91
C ILE A 411 -10.75 -11.89 35.74
N PHE A 412 -10.80 -12.90 36.61
CA PHE A 412 -12.01 -13.28 37.35
C PHE A 412 -12.07 -12.75 38.79
N GLY A 413 -10.99 -12.13 39.27
CA GLY A 413 -10.86 -11.54 40.61
C GLY A 413 -10.79 -12.54 41.76
N SER A 414 -11.35 -13.75 41.61
CA SER A 414 -11.38 -14.82 42.62
C SER A 414 -11.40 -16.20 41.98
N LYS A 415 -10.77 -17.19 42.62
CA LYS A 415 -10.79 -18.60 42.21
C LYS A 415 -12.20 -19.21 42.17
N THR A 416 -13.16 -18.65 42.91
CA THR A 416 -14.56 -19.11 42.94
C THR A 416 -15.35 -18.78 41.68
N ASN A 417 -14.97 -17.75 40.92
CA ASN A 417 -15.65 -17.38 39.67
C ASN A 417 -15.17 -18.22 38.47
N ILE A 418 -14.11 -19.02 38.66
CA ILE A 418 -13.49 -19.87 37.63
C ILE A 418 -14.28 -21.17 37.41
N SER A 419 -15.02 -21.66 38.42
CA SER A 419 -15.79 -22.90 38.34
C SER A 419 -16.98 -22.83 37.38
N ASP A 420 -17.42 -21.64 36.97
CA ASP A 420 -18.56 -21.44 36.08
C ASP A 420 -18.20 -21.57 34.58
N ILE A 421 -16.94 -21.89 34.26
CA ILE A 421 -16.43 -21.98 32.88
C ILE A 421 -15.96 -23.40 32.52
N ARG A 422 -15.86 -24.30 33.51
CA ARG A 422 -15.43 -25.70 33.30
C ARG A 422 -16.55 -26.61 32.84
#